data_AF-A0A9Q1MJ11-F1
#
_entry.id   AF-A0A9Q1MJ11-F1
#
_cell.length_a   1.000
_cell.length_b   1.000
_cell.length_c   1.000
_cell.angle_alpha   90.00
_cell.angle_beta   90.00
_cell.angle_gamma   90.00
#
_symmetry.space_group_name_H-M   'P 1'
#
loop_
_entity.id
_entity.type
_entity.pdbx_description
1 polymer ?
#
loop_
_entity_poly.entity_id
_entity_poly.type
_entity_poly.pdbx_seq_one_letter_code
_entity_poly.pdbx_strand_id
1 'polypeptide(L)'
;MVGKIMVSLVSLILVVGVVLGVAIALHKGSKDDAEQSTKVQMKANIEEFCKPAEFQIPCFKSLDSVAKNDSATMKDYLLASLKVTGDEIKKSLEVVEKNPIDNKTDPYNHMAVEDCKELLQYAVEELQDSYSMVGDTELHSLGDRVSELLNWLGAVYSYQSMCLDSIDKPEYKQDLENGMRSATQLTHNAINIVAKISTVLQAFNVSSTITTSSNNHRRLLGYPTWFPVADPRKPLDNQFNTITADGKEIASKPGGVVFQNCRIVPEMELFPVRFQLASYLGRPWKPYATTVFMESELGDFIRPEGWMIWQGASFEQTCHYYEFANRGPGAIINNRNKSFRNFRLLNPIEAAKYTVDRFINGNDWLRYTGAPYYLGLGGR
;
A
#
# COMPACT_ATOMS: atom_id res chain seq x y z
N MET A 1 -39.04 32.23 42.38
CA MET A 1 -40.04 31.32 42.99
C MET A 1 -41.15 31.14 41.96
N VAL A 2 -41.02 30.17 41.04
CA VAL A 2 -41.43 28.75 41.12
C VAL A 2 -42.94 28.57 40.91
N GLY A 3 -43.28 27.83 39.83
CA GLY A 3 -44.60 27.26 39.50
C GLY A 3 -44.86 27.36 37.99
N LYS A 4 -44.41 26.40 37.16
CA LYS A 4 -45.06 25.13 36.74
C LYS A 4 -46.50 25.30 36.18
N ILE A 5 -47.06 24.59 35.19
CA ILE A 5 -46.76 23.56 34.14
C ILE A 5 -48.13 23.42 33.38
N MET A 6 -48.14 22.96 32.12
CA MET A 6 -49.19 22.22 31.34
C MET A 6 -49.98 23.05 30.31
N VAL A 7 -49.89 22.83 28.98
CA VAL A 7 -50.00 21.63 28.09
C VAL A 7 -51.45 21.21 27.80
N SER A 8 -51.68 20.84 26.52
CA SER A 8 -52.83 20.16 25.88
C SER A 8 -53.86 21.04 25.18
N LEU A 9 -54.43 20.73 24.00
CA LEU A 9 -54.44 19.57 23.08
C LEU A 9 -55.01 20.15 21.74
N VAL A 10 -54.37 20.00 20.58
CA VAL A 10 -54.50 18.88 19.60
C VAL A 10 -55.78 18.89 18.75
N SER A 11 -55.56 18.61 17.46
CA SER A 11 -56.50 18.10 16.43
C SER A 11 -57.36 19.13 15.69
N LEU A 12 -57.58 19.05 14.37
CA LEU A 12 -57.37 17.97 13.41
C LEU A 12 -57.31 18.57 11.98
N ILE A 13 -56.35 18.08 11.21
CA ILE A 13 -56.26 17.89 9.75
C ILE A 13 -57.54 18.21 8.94
N LEU A 14 -57.38 18.99 7.85
CA LEU A 14 -57.82 18.72 6.46
C LEU A 14 -58.21 20.01 5.73
N VAL A 15 -57.36 20.55 4.86
CA VAL A 15 -57.82 21.03 3.54
C VAL A 15 -56.74 20.79 2.49
N VAL A 16 -57.14 20.04 1.48
CA VAL A 16 -56.45 19.60 0.27
C VAL A 16 -56.09 20.79 -0.63
N GLY A 17 -54.95 20.71 -1.34
CA GLY A 17 -54.52 21.65 -2.39
C GLY A 17 -55.52 21.71 -3.57
N VAL A 18 -55.35 22.48 -4.64
CA VAL A 18 -54.21 22.96 -5.43
C VAL A 18 -54.86 24.06 -6.34
N VAL A 19 -54.25 25.19 -6.72
CA VAL A 19 -53.57 25.42 -8.02
C VAL A 19 -53.44 26.93 -8.27
N LEU A 20 -52.19 27.35 -8.50
CA LEU A 20 -51.61 28.33 -9.45
C LEU A 20 -52.41 29.57 -9.93
N GLY A 21 -51.77 30.74 -9.88
CA GLY A 21 -52.17 31.91 -10.66
C GLY A 21 -51.44 33.22 -10.34
N VAL A 22 -50.18 33.34 -10.79
CA VAL A 22 -49.38 34.55 -11.14
C VAL A 22 -49.83 35.95 -10.62
N ALA A 23 -48.95 36.62 -9.86
CA ALA A 23 -48.79 38.09 -9.86
C ALA A 23 -47.36 38.45 -9.39
N ILE A 24 -46.48 38.90 -10.31
CA ILE A 24 -46.03 40.29 -10.51
C ILE A 24 -45.47 40.97 -9.24
N ALA A 25 -44.14 40.91 -9.15
CA ALA A 25 -43.14 41.94 -8.84
C ALA A 25 -43.47 43.20 -7.98
N LEU A 26 -42.45 43.53 -7.16
CA LEU A 26 -42.09 44.83 -6.54
C LEU A 26 -42.75 45.08 -5.16
N HIS A 27 -42.08 45.38 -4.04
CA HIS A 27 -40.85 46.13 -3.82
C HIS A 27 -40.30 45.89 -2.38
N LYS A 28 -38.99 45.61 -2.24
CA LYS A 28 -38.03 46.25 -1.30
C LYS A 28 -38.29 46.22 0.22
N GLY A 29 -37.51 45.38 0.89
CA GLY A 29 -36.57 45.84 1.93
C GLY A 29 -36.86 45.43 3.37
N SER A 30 -36.21 44.36 3.84
CA SER A 30 -35.11 44.44 4.82
C SER A 30 -34.78 43.05 5.38
N LYS A 31 -33.50 42.70 5.28
CA LYS A 31 -32.70 41.77 6.10
C LYS A 31 -33.32 40.43 6.50
N ASP A 32 -32.77 39.36 5.94
CA ASP A 32 -32.39 38.16 6.70
C ASP A 32 -31.11 37.57 6.08
N ASP A 33 -30.16 37.24 6.94
CA ASP A 33 -28.85 36.64 6.65
C ASP A 33 -29.01 35.19 6.21
N ALA A 34 -28.52 34.82 5.01
CA ALA A 34 -28.12 33.44 4.70
C ALA A 34 -27.32 33.33 3.40
N GLU A 35 -26.21 32.59 3.51
CA GLU A 35 -25.58 31.80 2.45
C GLU A 35 -24.69 32.53 1.42
N GLN A 36 -23.60 33.11 1.92
CA GLN A 36 -22.39 33.30 1.14
C GLN A 36 -21.72 31.94 0.88
N SER A 37 -22.13 31.30 -0.22
CA SER A 37 -21.33 30.28 -0.90
C SER A 37 -19.93 30.85 -1.18
N THR A 38 -18.94 30.39 -0.43
CA THR A 38 -17.53 30.69 -0.65
C THR A 38 -17.08 30.01 -1.94
N LYS A 39 -17.37 30.62 -3.10
CA LYS A 39 -16.66 30.33 -4.34
C LYS A 39 -15.22 30.80 -4.16
N VAL A 40 -14.35 29.91 -3.71
CA VAL A 40 -12.91 30.05 -3.89
C VAL A 40 -12.71 30.18 -5.40
N GLN A 41 -12.28 31.35 -5.87
CA GLN A 41 -11.95 31.59 -7.27
C GLN A 41 -10.68 30.80 -7.58
N MET A 42 -10.85 29.52 -7.94
CA MET A 42 -9.75 28.61 -8.25
C MET A 42 -9.13 29.02 -9.60
N LYS A 43 -7.79 28.99 -9.67
CA LYS A 43 -7.06 29.27 -10.91
C LYS A 43 -7.17 28.06 -11.86
N ALA A 44 -7.26 28.31 -13.17
CA ALA A 44 -7.38 27.24 -14.17
C ALA A 44 -6.31 26.13 -14.03
N ASN A 45 -5.09 26.50 -13.62
CA ASN A 45 -3.98 25.55 -13.49
C ASN A 45 -4.18 24.52 -12.37
N ILE A 46 -4.74 24.92 -11.21
CA ILE A 46 -5.00 23.97 -10.12
C ILE A 46 -6.19 23.06 -10.46
N GLU A 47 -7.20 23.58 -11.16
CA GLU A 47 -8.34 22.79 -11.65
C GLU A 47 -7.88 21.67 -12.59
N GLU A 48 -7.06 22.00 -13.58
CA GLU A 48 -6.53 20.99 -14.51
C GLU A 48 -5.57 20.02 -13.84
N PHE A 49 -4.74 20.47 -12.89
CA PHE A 49 -3.85 19.58 -12.13
C PHE A 49 -4.63 18.60 -11.23
N CYS A 50 -5.66 19.07 -10.53
CA CYS A 50 -6.47 18.24 -9.63
C CYS A 50 -7.54 17.41 -10.34
N LYS A 51 -7.80 17.61 -11.63
CA LYS A 51 -8.82 16.88 -12.39
C LYS A 51 -8.72 15.35 -12.33
N PRO A 52 -7.52 14.71 -12.32
CA PRO A 52 -7.39 13.27 -12.12
C PRO A 52 -7.72 12.78 -10.71
N ALA A 53 -7.66 13.67 -9.72
CA ALA A 53 -7.78 13.32 -8.31
C ALA A 53 -9.17 12.78 -7.96
N GLU A 54 -9.22 11.76 -7.10
CA GLU A 54 -10.48 11.26 -6.57
C GLU A 54 -11.02 12.22 -5.50
N PHE A 55 -10.14 12.67 -4.59
CA PHE A 55 -10.49 13.58 -3.51
C PHE A 55 -10.19 15.04 -3.91
N GLN A 56 -11.12 15.62 -4.67
CA GLN A 56 -11.01 16.98 -5.21
C GLN A 56 -10.73 18.05 -4.14
N ILE A 57 -11.54 18.10 -3.06
CA ILE A 57 -11.39 19.12 -2.00
C ILE A 57 -10.01 19.03 -1.32
N PRO A 58 -9.54 17.85 -0.86
CA PRO A 58 -8.17 17.68 -0.38
C PRO A 58 -7.10 18.13 -1.37
N CYS A 59 -7.25 17.80 -2.66
CA CYS A 59 -6.31 18.24 -3.70
C CYS A 59 -6.22 19.77 -3.75
N PHE A 60 -7.36 20.46 -3.91
CA PHE A 60 -7.40 21.92 -3.99
C PHE A 60 -6.82 22.58 -2.74
N LYS A 61 -7.21 22.11 -1.57
CA LYS A 61 -6.74 22.66 -0.29
C LYS A 61 -5.24 22.48 -0.11
N SER A 62 -4.70 21.31 -0.48
CA SER A 62 -3.27 21.01 -0.33
C SER A 62 -2.37 21.86 -1.24
N LEU A 63 -2.89 22.32 -2.38
CA LEU A 63 -2.13 23.03 -3.41
C LEU A 63 -2.46 24.53 -3.51
N ASP A 64 -3.28 25.06 -2.58
CA ASP A 64 -3.68 26.48 -2.55
C ASP A 64 -2.48 27.44 -2.50
N SER A 65 -1.42 27.07 -1.78
CA SER A 65 -0.20 27.87 -1.67
C SER A 65 0.53 28.01 -3.01
N VAL A 66 0.66 26.91 -3.77
CA VAL A 66 1.28 26.91 -5.11
C VAL A 66 0.38 27.63 -6.10
N ALA A 67 -0.94 27.43 -6.01
CA ALA A 67 -1.89 28.09 -6.88
C ALA A 67 -1.87 29.61 -6.75
N LYS A 68 -1.38 30.19 -5.64
CA LYS A 68 -1.22 31.65 -5.53
C LYS A 68 -0.13 32.20 -6.45
N ASN A 69 0.84 31.39 -6.88
CA ASN A 69 1.87 31.80 -7.83
C ASN A 69 1.39 31.60 -9.28
N ASP A 70 1.18 32.69 -10.03
CA ASP A 70 0.76 32.65 -11.43
C ASP A 70 1.80 32.02 -12.38
N SER A 71 3.07 31.99 -11.97
CA SER A 71 4.16 31.38 -12.74
C SER A 71 4.44 29.92 -12.34
N ALA A 72 3.61 29.33 -11.48
CA ALA A 72 3.78 27.93 -11.06
C ALA A 72 3.64 26.98 -12.25
N THR A 73 4.68 26.17 -12.45
CA THR A 73 4.75 25.13 -13.46
C THR A 73 4.08 23.84 -12.98
N MET A 74 3.80 22.90 -13.89
CA MET A 74 3.33 21.57 -13.51
C MET A 74 4.30 20.88 -12.53
N LYS A 75 5.62 21.06 -12.72
CA LYS A 75 6.64 20.53 -11.81
C LYS A 75 6.48 21.07 -10.40
N ASP A 76 6.14 22.35 -10.24
CA ASP A 76 5.89 22.95 -8.92
C ASP A 76 4.67 22.34 -8.23
N TYR A 77 3.59 22.08 -8.98
CA TYR A 77 2.41 21.38 -8.46
C TYR A 77 2.72 19.94 -8.06
N LEU A 78 3.52 19.21 -8.86
CA LEU A 78 3.89 17.84 -8.55
C LEU A 78 4.80 17.75 -7.32
N LEU A 79 5.82 18.60 -7.23
CA LEU A 79 6.70 18.69 -6.06
C LEU A 79 5.91 19.05 -4.79
N ALA A 80 4.97 20.00 -4.89
CA ALA A 80 4.13 20.36 -3.76
C ALA A 80 3.16 19.26 -3.36
N SER A 81 2.58 18.52 -4.31
CA SER A 81 1.70 17.38 -4.02
C SER A 81 2.45 16.28 -3.25
N LEU A 82 3.66 15.93 -3.68
CA LEU A 82 4.51 14.95 -2.99
C LEU A 82 4.92 15.44 -1.60
N LYS A 83 5.34 16.70 -1.49
CA LYS A 83 5.73 17.31 -0.22
C LYS A 83 4.59 17.34 0.79
N VAL A 84 3.42 17.84 0.41
CA VAL A 84 2.27 17.96 1.33
C VAL A 84 1.77 16.57 1.75
N THR A 85 1.82 15.58 0.84
CA THR A 85 1.53 14.19 1.21
C THR A 85 2.51 13.69 2.28
N GLY A 86 3.81 13.96 2.11
CA GLY A 86 4.83 13.58 3.11
C GLY A 86 4.66 14.30 4.44
N ASP A 87 4.28 15.57 4.42
CA ASP A 87 4.00 16.35 5.63
C ASP A 87 2.77 15.82 6.37
N GLU A 88 1.71 15.38 5.66
CA GLU A 88 0.56 14.73 6.29
C GLU A 88 0.91 13.35 6.88
N ILE A 89 1.77 12.55 6.21
CA ILE A 89 2.25 11.28 6.79
C ILE A 89 3.07 11.54 8.06
N LYS A 90 3.93 12.56 8.07
CA LYS A 90 4.67 12.95 9.29
C LYS A 90 3.74 13.35 10.43
N LYS A 91 2.64 14.06 10.13
CA LYS A 91 1.61 14.35 11.14
C LYS A 91 0.93 13.08 11.64
N SER A 92 0.65 12.11 10.77
CA SER A 92 0.12 10.82 11.18
C SER A 92 1.10 10.07 12.10
N LEU A 93 2.40 10.13 11.82
CA LEU A 93 3.44 9.57 12.68
C LEU A 93 3.42 10.21 14.08
N GLU A 94 3.28 11.54 14.18
CA GLU A 94 3.15 12.20 15.49
C GLU A 94 1.91 11.74 16.28
N VAL A 95 0.80 11.41 15.60
CA VAL A 95 -0.40 10.87 16.25
C VAL A 95 -0.09 9.49 16.83
N VAL A 96 0.64 8.66 16.10
CA VAL A 96 1.06 7.32 16.54
C VAL A 96 2.02 7.42 17.74
N GLU A 97 2.95 8.37 17.70
CA GLU A 97 3.91 8.60 18.79
C GLU A 97 3.27 9.14 20.07
N LYS A 98 2.23 9.97 19.97
CA LYS A 98 1.54 10.56 21.13
C LYS A 98 0.61 9.58 21.85
N ASN A 99 0.23 8.47 21.21
CA ASN A 99 -0.67 7.46 21.77
C ASN A 99 0.01 6.09 21.85
N PRO A 100 1.11 5.95 22.63
CA PRO A 100 1.80 4.67 22.76
C PRO A 100 0.93 3.67 23.52
N ILE A 101 1.00 2.41 23.10
CA ILE A 101 0.35 1.28 23.78
C ILE A 101 1.38 0.61 24.69
N ASP A 102 0.98 0.27 25.91
CA ASP A 102 1.87 -0.40 26.86
C ASP A 102 2.03 -1.90 26.53
N ASN A 103 3.27 -2.34 26.32
CA ASN A 103 3.61 -3.72 25.98
C ASN A 103 3.16 -4.75 27.03
N LYS A 104 3.09 -4.39 28.31
CA LYS A 104 2.66 -5.30 29.37
C LYS A 104 1.16 -5.52 29.37
N THR A 105 0.38 -4.50 28.96
CA THR A 105 -1.08 -4.59 28.95
C THR A 105 -1.60 -5.14 27.62
N ASP A 106 -0.97 -4.76 26.50
CA ASP A 106 -1.34 -5.22 25.17
C ASP A 106 -0.10 -5.37 24.26
N PRO A 107 0.63 -6.49 24.39
CA PRO A 107 1.87 -6.70 23.63
C PRO A 107 1.64 -6.76 22.12
N TYR A 108 0.45 -7.20 21.67
CA TYR A 108 0.16 -7.29 20.24
C TYR A 108 -0.05 -5.92 19.62
N ASN A 109 -0.94 -5.09 20.18
CA ASN A 109 -1.18 -3.77 19.62
C ASN A 109 0.00 -2.83 19.88
N HIS A 110 0.79 -3.04 20.94
CA HIS A 110 2.09 -2.36 21.08
C HIS A 110 3.00 -2.61 19.88
N MET A 111 3.26 -3.89 19.55
CA MET A 111 4.05 -4.28 18.38
C MET A 111 3.44 -3.71 17.08
N ALA A 112 2.13 -3.84 16.88
CA ALA A 112 1.47 -3.33 15.66
C ALA A 112 1.57 -1.81 15.52
N VAL A 113 1.54 -1.06 16.62
CA VAL A 113 1.77 0.40 16.62
C VAL A 113 3.23 0.73 16.32
N GLU A 114 4.20 0.00 16.87
CA GLU A 114 5.62 0.20 16.52
C GLU A 114 5.90 -0.14 15.04
N ASP A 115 5.34 -1.24 14.53
CA ASP A 115 5.43 -1.59 13.11
C ASP A 115 4.74 -0.52 12.23
N CYS A 116 3.60 0.04 12.67
CA CYS A 116 2.98 1.16 11.97
C CYS A 116 3.91 2.39 11.90
N LYS A 117 4.64 2.73 12.97
CA LYS A 117 5.61 3.84 12.94
C LYS A 117 6.69 3.59 11.88
N GLU A 118 7.23 2.38 11.84
CA GLU A 118 8.25 1.98 10.86
C GLU A 118 7.71 2.08 9.42
N LEU A 119 6.49 1.57 9.18
CA LEU A 119 5.84 1.66 7.87
C LEU A 119 5.60 3.11 7.43
N LEU A 120 5.16 3.98 8.33
CA LEU A 120 4.96 5.40 8.01
C LEU A 120 6.29 6.13 7.77
N GLN A 121 7.38 5.72 8.42
CA GLN A 121 8.73 6.23 8.12
C GLN A 121 9.19 5.81 6.72
N TYR A 122 9.03 4.55 6.34
CA TYR A 122 9.29 4.10 4.97
C TYR A 122 8.45 4.88 3.96
N ALA A 123 7.17 5.12 4.25
CA ALA A 123 6.32 5.94 3.38
C ALA A 123 6.84 7.38 3.21
N VAL A 124 7.44 7.97 4.24
CA VAL A 124 8.10 9.28 4.14
C VAL A 124 9.36 9.21 3.25
N GLU A 125 10.16 8.15 3.35
CA GLU A 125 11.35 7.94 2.52
C GLU A 125 10.99 7.79 1.04
N GLU A 126 10.01 6.95 0.70
CA GLU A 126 9.53 6.76 -0.67
C GLU A 126 9.01 8.07 -1.30
N LEU A 127 8.37 8.93 -0.51
CA LEU A 127 7.93 10.27 -0.96
C LEU A 127 9.09 11.23 -1.15
N GLN A 128 10.15 11.12 -0.35
CA GLN A 128 11.37 11.92 -0.53
C GLN A 128 12.12 11.49 -1.79
N ASP A 129 12.22 10.20 -2.06
CA ASP A 129 12.79 9.66 -3.30
C ASP A 129 11.98 10.11 -4.52
N SER A 130 10.64 10.03 -4.43
CA SER A 130 9.73 10.57 -5.44
C SER A 130 9.95 12.07 -5.66
N TYR A 131 10.08 12.84 -4.58
CA TYR A 131 10.32 14.29 -4.64
C TYR A 131 11.67 14.60 -5.30
N SER A 132 12.73 13.88 -4.93
CA SER A 132 14.06 14.05 -5.50
C SER A 132 14.06 13.75 -7.01
N MET A 133 13.43 12.65 -7.43
CA MET A 133 13.35 12.26 -8.83
C MET A 133 12.63 13.30 -9.70
N VAL A 134 11.56 13.90 -9.18
CA VAL A 134 10.85 14.99 -9.88
C VAL A 134 11.70 16.27 -9.87
N GLY A 135 12.44 16.50 -8.80
CA GLY A 135 13.32 17.66 -8.59
C GLY A 135 14.48 17.72 -9.57
N ASP A 136 14.99 16.58 -10.04
CA ASP A 136 16.12 16.50 -10.97
C ASP A 136 15.94 17.36 -12.24
N THR A 137 17.03 18.00 -12.65
CA THR A 137 17.09 18.99 -13.73
C THR A 137 16.95 18.38 -15.12
N GLU A 138 17.27 17.11 -15.28
CA GLU A 138 17.17 16.37 -16.55
C GLU A 138 15.82 15.67 -16.64
N LEU A 139 14.76 16.48 -16.72
CA LEU A 139 13.39 16.03 -16.97
C LEU A 139 13.22 15.61 -18.45
N HIS A 140 14.19 14.85 -18.96
CA HIS A 140 14.03 14.09 -20.19
C HIS A 140 12.99 13.01 -19.89
N SER A 141 11.74 13.38 -20.21
CA SER A 141 10.52 12.59 -20.12
C SER A 141 10.09 12.18 -18.70
N LEU A 142 9.33 13.04 -18.01
CA LEU A 142 8.52 12.60 -16.84
C LEU A 142 7.62 11.40 -17.20
N GLY A 143 7.25 11.25 -18.48
CA GLY A 143 6.54 10.10 -19.01
C GLY A 143 7.30 8.78 -18.84
N ASP A 144 8.63 8.78 -18.97
CA ASP A 144 9.46 7.59 -18.85
C ASP A 144 9.65 7.19 -17.37
N ARG A 145 9.44 8.12 -16.44
CA ARG A 145 9.58 7.93 -14.98
C ARG A 145 8.25 7.65 -14.28
N VAL A 146 7.15 7.51 -15.02
CA VAL A 146 5.81 7.25 -14.46
C VAL A 146 5.80 5.94 -13.68
N SER A 147 6.44 4.89 -14.20
CA SER A 147 6.49 3.57 -13.56
C SER A 147 7.20 3.63 -12.21
N GLU A 148 8.33 4.35 -12.13
CA GLU A 148 9.09 4.57 -10.90
C GLU A 148 8.27 5.34 -9.86
N LEU A 149 7.64 6.45 -10.26
CA LEU A 149 6.80 7.25 -9.37
C LEU A 149 5.60 6.45 -8.87
N LEU A 150 4.94 5.68 -9.74
CA LEU A 150 3.84 4.81 -9.34
C LEU A 150 4.29 3.67 -8.42
N ASN A 151 5.51 3.15 -8.60
CA ASN A 151 6.08 2.16 -7.71
C ASN A 151 6.25 2.71 -6.29
N TRP A 152 6.87 3.88 -6.15
CA TRP A 152 7.05 4.52 -4.85
C TRP A 152 5.72 4.94 -4.22
N LEU A 153 4.84 5.59 -4.97
CA LEU A 153 3.52 5.98 -4.46
C LEU A 153 2.64 4.77 -4.12
N GLY A 154 2.76 3.68 -4.87
CA GLY A 154 2.11 2.41 -4.55
C GLY A 154 2.64 1.79 -3.26
N ALA A 155 3.94 1.90 -3.01
CA ALA A 155 4.55 1.49 -1.74
C ALA A 155 4.03 2.35 -0.57
N VAL A 156 3.98 3.69 -0.72
CA VAL A 156 3.41 4.63 0.26
C VAL A 156 1.99 4.24 0.64
N TYR A 157 1.13 4.00 -0.35
CA TYR A 157 -0.24 3.54 -0.11
C TYR A 157 -0.28 2.21 0.63
N SER A 158 0.55 1.25 0.21
CA SER A 158 0.62 -0.07 0.83
C SER A 158 1.04 0.03 2.30
N TYR A 159 2.05 0.84 2.62
CA TYR A 159 2.50 1.04 3.99
C TYR A 159 1.43 1.68 4.87
N GLN A 160 0.67 2.65 4.35
CA GLN A 160 -0.46 3.23 5.07
C GLN A 160 -1.55 2.20 5.37
N SER A 161 -1.94 1.40 4.38
CA SER A 161 -2.93 0.33 4.55
C SER A 161 -2.45 -0.73 5.54
N MET A 162 -1.20 -1.19 5.40
CA MET A 162 -0.61 -2.19 6.30
C MET A 162 -0.55 -1.70 7.75
N CYS A 163 -0.22 -0.42 7.98
CA CYS A 163 -0.28 0.17 9.31
C CYS A 163 -1.69 0.00 9.92
N LEU A 164 -2.74 0.40 9.19
CA LEU A 164 -4.12 0.36 9.69
C LEU A 164 -4.67 -1.07 9.84
N ASP A 165 -4.23 -1.99 8.98
CA ASP A 165 -4.67 -3.39 9.00
C ASP A 165 -4.03 -4.20 10.14
N SER A 166 -2.85 -3.78 10.61
CA SER A 166 -2.13 -4.48 11.68
C SER A 166 -2.78 -4.27 13.07
N ILE A 167 -3.61 -3.24 13.22
CA ILE A 167 -4.26 -2.87 14.48
C ILE A 167 -5.58 -3.63 14.65
N ASP A 168 -5.62 -4.51 15.65
CA ASP A 168 -6.76 -5.42 15.88
C ASP A 168 -7.86 -4.75 16.72
N LYS A 169 -7.47 -3.86 17.65
CA LYS A 169 -8.43 -3.20 18.54
C LYS A 169 -9.10 -1.97 17.88
N PRO A 170 -10.44 -1.91 17.84
CA PRO A 170 -11.16 -0.80 17.21
C PRO A 170 -10.85 0.58 17.79
N GLU A 171 -10.61 0.66 19.11
CA GLU A 171 -10.28 1.91 19.81
C GLU A 171 -9.00 2.54 19.28
N TYR A 172 -7.93 1.75 19.12
CA TYR A 172 -6.66 2.24 18.58
C TYR A 172 -6.74 2.48 17.07
N LYS A 173 -7.47 1.62 16.36
CA LYS A 173 -7.64 1.73 14.92
C LYS A 173 -8.34 3.02 14.52
N GLN A 174 -9.40 3.41 15.22
CA GLN A 174 -10.19 4.60 14.89
C GLN A 174 -9.39 5.89 14.98
N ASP A 175 -8.55 6.05 16.01
CA ASP A 175 -7.70 7.23 16.19
C ASP A 175 -6.64 7.32 15.09
N LEU A 176 -6.04 6.18 14.72
CA LEU A 176 -5.08 6.10 13.62
C LEU A 176 -5.72 6.40 12.26
N GLU A 177 -6.89 5.81 11.97
CA GLU A 177 -7.65 6.10 10.74
C GLU A 177 -7.97 7.59 10.61
N ASN A 178 -8.40 8.22 11.71
CA ASN A 178 -8.67 9.65 11.74
C ASN A 178 -7.40 10.48 11.50
N GLY A 179 -6.29 10.11 12.13
CA GLY A 179 -4.99 10.75 11.97
C GLY A 179 -4.36 10.55 10.58
N MET A 180 -4.71 9.46 9.88
CA MET A 180 -4.17 9.10 8.56
C MET A 180 -5.06 9.54 7.39
N ARG A 181 -6.31 9.93 7.64
CA ARG A 181 -7.28 10.23 6.58
C ARG A 181 -6.77 11.21 5.52
N SER A 182 -6.16 12.32 5.93
CA SER A 182 -5.60 13.30 5.00
C SER A 182 -4.46 12.71 4.18
N ALA A 183 -3.53 12.01 4.83
CA ALA A 183 -2.39 11.38 4.18
C ALA A 183 -2.83 10.34 3.14
N THR A 184 -3.81 9.50 3.47
CA THR A 184 -4.37 8.50 2.55
C THR A 184 -5.06 9.16 1.35
N GLN A 185 -5.87 10.18 1.58
CA GLN A 185 -6.55 10.90 0.48
C GLN A 185 -5.55 11.58 -0.47
N LEU A 186 -4.51 12.21 0.07
CA LEU A 186 -3.48 12.86 -0.75
C LEU A 186 -2.60 11.85 -1.48
N THR A 187 -2.30 10.70 -0.87
CA THR A 187 -1.57 9.60 -1.52
C THR A 187 -2.35 9.06 -2.71
N HIS A 188 -3.65 8.80 -2.54
CA HIS A 188 -4.55 8.41 -3.64
C HIS A 188 -4.60 9.44 -4.76
N ASN A 189 -4.70 10.72 -4.40
CA ASN A 189 -4.66 11.80 -5.39
C ASN A 189 -3.34 11.82 -6.16
N ALA A 190 -2.20 11.68 -5.48
CA ALA A 190 -0.88 11.65 -6.09
C ALA A 190 -0.75 10.48 -7.09
N ILE A 191 -1.18 9.26 -6.72
CA ILE A 191 -1.21 8.09 -7.60
C ILE A 191 -2.04 8.38 -8.85
N ASN A 192 -3.26 8.91 -8.68
CA ASN A 192 -4.17 9.18 -9.79
C ASN A 192 -3.66 10.28 -10.74
N ILE A 193 -2.99 11.31 -10.19
CA ILE A 193 -2.37 12.38 -10.96
C ILE A 193 -1.19 11.83 -11.77
N VAL A 194 -0.30 11.06 -11.16
CA VAL A 194 0.85 10.44 -11.86
C VAL A 194 0.38 9.44 -12.92
N ALA A 195 -0.64 8.63 -12.62
CA ALA A 195 -1.21 7.69 -13.58
C ALA A 195 -1.81 8.38 -14.82
N LYS A 196 -2.25 9.64 -14.69
CA LYS A 196 -2.78 10.47 -15.79
C LYS A 196 -1.87 11.64 -16.14
N ILE A 197 -0.56 11.52 -15.89
CA ILE A 197 0.37 12.64 -16.04
C ILE A 197 0.43 13.16 -17.48
N SER A 198 0.20 12.31 -18.48
CA SER A 198 0.16 12.71 -19.89
C SER A 198 -0.96 13.73 -20.17
N THR A 199 -2.15 13.49 -19.61
CA THR A 199 -3.29 14.42 -19.69
C THR A 199 -3.00 15.71 -18.94
N VAL A 200 -2.36 15.63 -17.77
CA VAL A 200 -1.96 16.80 -16.99
C VAL A 200 -0.91 17.63 -17.75
N LEU A 201 0.11 16.99 -18.34
CA LEU A 201 1.13 17.63 -19.17
C LEU A 201 0.52 18.40 -20.35
N GLN A 202 -0.47 17.80 -21.03
CA GLN A 202 -1.20 18.43 -22.13
C GLN A 202 -1.95 19.68 -21.68
N ALA A 203 -2.61 19.63 -20.52
CA ALA A 203 -3.33 20.79 -19.98
C ALA A 203 -2.41 21.97 -19.63
N PHE A 204 -1.13 21.71 -19.34
CA PHE A 204 -0.11 22.72 -19.09
C PHE A 204 0.68 23.13 -20.35
N ASN A 205 0.23 22.74 -21.55
CA ASN A 205 0.90 23.00 -22.83
C ASN A 205 2.36 22.49 -22.88
N VAL A 206 2.68 21.44 -22.11
CA VAL A 206 3.99 20.81 -22.14
C VAL A 206 4.02 19.81 -23.30
N SER A 207 4.74 20.15 -24.37
CA SER A 207 4.92 19.28 -25.54
C SER A 207 5.71 18.05 -25.13
N SER A 208 5.00 16.94 -24.93
CA SER A 208 5.60 15.69 -24.51
C SER A 208 5.68 14.78 -25.74
N THR A 209 6.91 14.50 -26.18
CA THR A 209 7.19 13.39 -27.10
C THR A 209 7.12 12.11 -26.26
N ILE A 210 5.94 11.77 -25.75
CA ILE A 210 5.73 10.48 -25.10
C ILE A 210 5.69 9.47 -26.24
N THR A 211 6.84 8.92 -26.60
CA THR A 211 6.86 7.63 -27.28
C THR A 211 6.30 6.64 -26.26
N THR A 212 4.99 6.43 -26.30
CA THR A 212 4.41 5.21 -25.77
C THR A 212 5.03 4.10 -26.59
N SER A 213 6.16 3.57 -26.13
CA SER A 213 6.71 2.34 -26.67
C SER A 213 5.68 1.28 -26.34
N SER A 214 4.77 1.05 -27.29
CA SER A 214 3.97 -0.16 -27.38
C SER A 214 4.96 -1.29 -27.58
N ASN A 215 5.59 -1.73 -26.49
CA ASN A 215 6.38 -2.93 -26.44
C ASN A 215 5.40 -4.10 -26.62
N ASN A 216 5.07 -4.36 -27.88
CA ASN A 216 4.39 -5.56 -28.35
C ASN A 216 5.34 -6.75 -28.22
N HIS A 217 5.81 -7.04 -27.01
CA HIS A 217 6.37 -8.35 -26.72
C HIS A 217 5.19 -9.32 -26.67
N ARG A 218 5.17 -10.28 -27.60
CA ARG A 218 4.19 -11.36 -27.65
C ARG A 218 4.24 -12.09 -26.30
N ARG A 219 3.20 -11.88 -25.49
CA ARG A 219 3.04 -12.42 -24.14
C ARG A 219 2.84 -13.93 -24.22
N LEU A 220 3.81 -14.71 -23.76
CA LEU A 220 3.61 -16.11 -23.41
C LEU A 220 3.15 -16.17 -21.94
N LEU A 221 1.84 -15.99 -21.72
CA LEU A 221 1.09 -16.19 -20.45
C LEU A 221 1.51 -15.33 -19.23
N GLY A 222 0.55 -14.69 -18.55
CA GLY A 222 0.64 -14.51 -17.09
C GLY A 222 0.05 -13.25 -16.45
N TYR A 223 0.37 -12.05 -16.91
CA TYR A 223 0.06 -10.84 -16.13
C TYR A 223 -1.22 -10.12 -16.59
N PRO A 224 -2.12 -9.74 -15.65
CA PRO A 224 -3.29 -8.91 -15.96
C PRO A 224 -2.88 -7.62 -16.66
N THR A 225 -3.73 -7.11 -17.57
CA THR A 225 -3.44 -5.89 -18.34
C THR A 225 -3.30 -4.62 -17.48
N TRP A 226 -3.82 -4.65 -16.25
CA TRP A 226 -3.69 -3.58 -15.26
C TRP A 226 -2.38 -3.66 -14.47
N PHE A 227 -1.66 -4.78 -14.52
CA PHE A 227 -0.34 -4.91 -13.92
C PHE A 227 0.69 -4.61 -15.01
N PRO A 228 1.34 -3.43 -15.01
CA PRO A 228 2.48 -3.21 -15.88
C PRO A 228 3.48 -4.32 -15.56
N VAL A 229 4.01 -4.97 -16.60
CA VAL A 229 5.14 -5.89 -16.42
C VAL A 229 6.22 -5.04 -15.77
N ALA A 230 6.45 -5.24 -14.47
CA ALA A 230 7.55 -4.59 -13.80
C ALA A 230 8.80 -5.02 -14.58
N ASP A 231 9.54 -4.06 -15.11
CA ASP A 231 10.86 -4.33 -15.66
C ASP A 231 11.66 -4.99 -14.52
N PRO A 232 12.04 -6.27 -14.66
CA PRO A 232 12.69 -7.00 -13.58
C PRO A 232 14.04 -6.35 -13.29
N ARG A 233 14.08 -5.51 -12.27
CA ARG A 233 15.29 -4.75 -11.93
C ARG A 233 16.38 -5.71 -11.46
N LYS A 234 17.52 -5.66 -12.13
CA LYS A 234 18.74 -6.32 -11.67
C LYS A 234 19.22 -5.61 -10.38
N PRO A 235 19.41 -6.33 -9.26
CA PRO A 235 20.10 -5.81 -8.08
C PRO A 235 21.46 -5.17 -8.43
N LEU A 236 21.87 -4.19 -7.63
CA LEU A 236 23.20 -3.56 -7.74
C LEU A 236 24.32 -4.57 -7.42
N ASP A 237 25.54 -4.24 -7.83
CA ASP A 237 26.70 -5.05 -7.51
C ASP A 237 26.85 -5.20 -5.98
N ASN A 238 27.17 -6.43 -5.53
CA ASN A 238 27.24 -6.85 -4.12
C ASN A 238 25.90 -6.98 -3.37
N GLN A 239 24.76 -6.85 -4.06
CA GLN A 239 23.45 -7.20 -3.48
C GLN A 239 23.13 -8.69 -3.68
N PHE A 240 22.14 -9.17 -2.92
CA PHE A 240 21.58 -10.51 -3.05
C PHE A 240 20.06 -10.44 -2.98
N ASN A 241 19.41 -11.47 -3.50
CA ASN A 241 17.96 -11.60 -3.47
C ASN A 241 17.52 -12.56 -2.37
N THR A 242 16.39 -12.26 -1.75
CA THR A 242 15.66 -13.19 -0.88
C THR A 242 14.21 -13.23 -1.31
N ILE A 243 13.64 -14.41 -1.46
CA ILE A 243 12.21 -14.55 -1.81
C ILE A 243 11.31 -14.12 -0.66
N THR A 244 11.74 -14.32 0.60
CA THR A 244 10.94 -13.98 1.78
C THR A 244 11.70 -13.19 2.84
N ALA A 245 10.92 -12.43 3.62
CA ALA A 245 11.34 -11.63 4.76
C ALA A 245 10.24 -11.64 5.84
N ASP A 246 9.98 -12.79 6.47
CA ASP A 246 8.89 -12.86 7.45
C ASP A 246 9.22 -12.07 8.73
N GLY A 247 8.27 -11.24 9.16
CA GLY A 247 8.39 -10.30 10.26
C GLY A 247 7.72 -10.74 11.55
N LYS A 248 7.42 -12.03 11.74
CA LYS A 248 6.76 -12.49 12.97
C LYS A 248 7.61 -12.21 14.23
N GLU A 249 7.11 -11.36 15.12
CA GLU A 249 7.81 -10.91 16.33
C GLU A 249 7.26 -11.48 17.65
N ILE A 250 6.02 -11.97 17.70
CA ILE A 250 5.45 -12.62 18.89
C ILE A 250 5.31 -14.13 18.67
N ALA A 251 6.05 -14.93 19.44
CA ALA A 251 6.08 -16.41 19.32
C ALA A 251 4.69 -17.06 19.38
N SER A 252 3.85 -16.63 20.32
CA SER A 252 2.53 -17.21 20.60
C SER A 252 1.45 -16.84 19.59
N LYS A 253 1.68 -15.82 18.76
CA LYS A 253 0.71 -15.40 17.74
C LYS A 253 0.80 -16.33 16.52
N PRO A 254 -0.34 -16.70 15.90
CA PRO A 254 -0.32 -17.35 14.60
C PRO A 254 0.25 -16.38 13.55
N GLY A 255 0.88 -16.92 12.52
CA GLY A 255 1.47 -16.11 11.45
C GLY A 255 2.71 -16.74 10.83
N GLY A 256 3.12 -16.18 9.71
CA GLY A 256 4.21 -16.66 8.87
C GLY A 256 3.84 -16.66 7.39
N VAL A 257 4.81 -16.97 6.54
CA VAL A 257 4.63 -17.03 5.09
C VAL A 257 4.78 -18.47 4.60
N VAL A 258 3.79 -18.95 3.85
CA VAL A 258 3.80 -20.31 3.27
C VAL A 258 3.70 -20.23 1.75
N PHE A 259 4.67 -20.83 1.06
CA PHE A 259 4.65 -21.08 -0.37
C PHE A 259 4.26 -22.54 -0.57
N GLN A 260 3.01 -22.79 -0.98
CA GLN A 260 2.51 -24.13 -1.28
C GLN A 260 2.23 -24.27 -2.78
N ASN A 261 2.78 -25.32 -3.40
CA ASN A 261 2.63 -25.61 -4.83
C ASN A 261 3.00 -24.43 -5.74
N CYS A 262 4.02 -23.67 -5.37
CA CYS A 262 4.51 -22.53 -6.15
C CYS A 262 5.62 -22.97 -7.13
N ARG A 263 5.88 -22.15 -8.14
CA ARG A 263 7.07 -22.25 -8.99
C ARG A 263 7.94 -21.02 -8.77
N ILE A 264 9.11 -21.23 -8.20
CA ILE A 264 10.08 -20.19 -7.92
C ILE A 264 11.15 -20.26 -9.01
N VAL A 265 10.98 -19.42 -10.02
CA VAL A 265 11.78 -19.39 -11.25
C VAL A 265 12.30 -17.98 -11.50
N PRO A 266 13.47 -17.83 -12.14
CA PRO A 266 13.94 -16.50 -12.53
C PRO A 266 13.07 -15.96 -13.66
N GLU A 267 12.93 -14.62 -13.71
CA GLU A 267 12.31 -13.95 -14.86
C GLU A 267 13.13 -14.22 -16.13
N MET A 268 12.44 -14.34 -17.27
CA MET A 268 13.05 -14.80 -18.53
C MET A 268 14.22 -13.92 -18.96
N GLU A 269 14.09 -12.60 -18.79
CA GLU A 269 15.10 -11.61 -19.15
C GLU A 269 16.34 -11.66 -18.24
N LEU A 270 16.17 -12.11 -16.99
CA LEU A 270 17.26 -12.25 -16.02
C LEU A 270 17.89 -13.66 -16.03
N PHE A 271 17.31 -14.62 -16.76
CA PHE A 271 17.82 -15.99 -16.85
C PHE A 271 19.31 -16.06 -17.23
N PRO A 272 19.85 -15.27 -18.20
CA PRO A 272 21.27 -15.33 -18.57
C PRO A 272 22.22 -14.91 -17.44
N VAL A 273 21.77 -14.07 -16.52
CA VAL A 273 22.58 -13.51 -15.41
C VAL A 273 22.22 -14.11 -14.05
N ARG A 274 21.32 -15.10 -13.99
CA ARG A 274 20.77 -15.65 -12.74
C ARG A 274 21.78 -16.22 -11.75
N PHE A 275 22.99 -16.56 -12.21
CA PHE A 275 24.08 -17.04 -11.36
C PHE A 275 25.07 -15.97 -10.92
N GLN A 276 24.96 -14.75 -11.48
CA GLN A 276 25.81 -13.62 -11.08
C GLN A 276 25.35 -13.02 -9.74
N LEU A 277 24.09 -13.22 -9.38
CA LEU A 277 23.48 -12.68 -8.18
C LEU A 277 23.02 -13.81 -7.27
N ALA A 278 23.50 -13.79 -6.02
CA ALA A 278 23.09 -14.77 -5.03
C ALA A 278 21.60 -14.60 -4.71
N SER A 279 20.83 -15.69 -4.80
CA SER A 279 19.41 -15.70 -4.46
C SER A 279 19.12 -16.78 -3.43
N TYR A 280 18.34 -16.45 -2.41
CA TYR A 280 18.02 -17.30 -1.27
C TYR A 280 16.50 -17.44 -1.10
N LEU A 281 16.06 -18.53 -0.49
CA LEU A 281 14.67 -18.77 -0.10
C LEU A 281 14.14 -17.67 0.83
N GLY A 282 14.98 -17.15 1.72
CA GLY A 282 14.53 -16.11 2.63
C GLY A 282 15.57 -15.68 3.66
N ARG A 283 15.18 -14.67 4.43
CA ARG A 283 15.87 -14.19 5.63
C ARG A 283 14.85 -13.84 6.71
N PRO A 284 15.16 -14.04 8.00
CA PRO A 284 14.26 -13.63 9.08
C PRO A 284 14.31 -12.10 9.23
N TRP A 285 13.15 -11.44 9.26
CA TRP A 285 13.07 -10.01 9.54
C TRP A 285 12.94 -9.71 11.05
N LYS A 286 12.27 -10.60 11.80
CA LYS A 286 12.08 -10.50 13.27
C LYS A 286 12.34 -11.86 13.96
N PRO A 287 12.46 -11.94 15.30
CA PRO A 287 12.93 -13.14 16.01
C PRO A 287 12.18 -14.44 15.72
N TYR A 288 10.86 -14.42 15.60
CA TYR A 288 10.05 -15.65 15.42
C TYR A 288 9.58 -15.85 13.99
N ALA A 289 10.28 -15.23 13.03
CA ALA A 289 10.00 -15.34 11.61
C ALA A 289 9.71 -16.79 11.22
N THR A 290 8.56 -17.04 10.60
CA THR A 290 8.12 -18.38 10.19
C THR A 290 7.95 -18.42 8.69
N THR A 291 8.68 -19.29 8.01
CA THR A 291 8.60 -19.43 6.54
C THR A 291 8.60 -20.90 6.15
N VAL A 292 7.69 -21.28 5.25
CA VAL A 292 7.55 -22.65 4.76
C VAL A 292 7.55 -22.65 3.24
N PHE A 293 8.44 -23.42 2.62
CA PHE A 293 8.33 -23.78 1.20
C PHE A 293 7.92 -25.24 1.12
N MET A 294 6.76 -25.52 0.54
CA MET A 294 6.27 -26.88 0.41
C MET A 294 5.63 -27.19 -0.92
N GLU A 295 5.82 -28.42 -1.40
CA GLU A 295 5.30 -28.93 -2.67
C GLU A 295 5.66 -28.05 -3.86
N SER A 296 6.71 -27.25 -3.74
CA SER A 296 7.04 -26.17 -4.68
C SER A 296 8.22 -26.55 -5.57
N GLU A 297 8.28 -25.99 -6.78
CA GLU A 297 9.43 -26.11 -7.68
C GLU A 297 10.42 -24.98 -7.40
N LEU A 298 11.66 -25.32 -7.08
CA LEU A 298 12.72 -24.37 -6.76
C LEU A 298 13.78 -24.41 -7.88
N GLY A 299 13.97 -23.27 -8.55
CA GLY A 299 14.91 -23.11 -9.66
C GLY A 299 16.39 -23.22 -9.26
N ASP A 300 17.26 -23.33 -10.26
CA ASP A 300 18.70 -23.59 -10.11
C ASP A 300 19.49 -22.40 -9.55
N PHE A 301 18.93 -21.20 -9.66
CA PHE A 301 19.50 -19.96 -9.15
C PHE A 301 19.44 -19.84 -7.61
N ILE A 302 18.67 -20.69 -6.93
CA ILE A 302 18.63 -20.72 -5.47
C ILE A 302 19.93 -21.30 -4.93
N ARG A 303 20.62 -20.49 -4.13
CA ARG A 303 21.85 -20.88 -3.44
C ARG A 303 21.64 -22.12 -2.58
N PRO A 304 22.56 -23.11 -2.57
CA PRO A 304 22.42 -24.32 -1.77
C PRO A 304 22.23 -24.07 -0.28
N GLU A 305 22.80 -22.97 0.23
CA GLU A 305 22.62 -22.47 1.60
C GLU A 305 21.14 -22.24 1.93
N GLY A 306 20.32 -21.88 0.95
CA GLY A 306 18.87 -21.68 1.04
C GLY A 306 18.48 -20.44 1.85
N TRP A 307 18.99 -20.30 3.06
CA TRP A 307 18.59 -19.30 4.03
C TRP A 307 19.74 -18.35 4.36
N MET A 308 19.46 -17.05 4.28
CA MET A 308 20.44 -16.00 4.49
C MET A 308 20.29 -15.39 5.89
N ILE A 309 21.39 -15.28 6.63
CA ILE A 309 21.43 -14.53 7.89
C ILE A 309 21.38 -13.05 7.53
N TRP A 310 20.43 -12.32 8.09
CA TRP A 310 20.35 -10.88 7.90
C TRP A 310 21.40 -10.16 8.74
N GLN A 311 22.12 -9.21 8.16
CA GLN A 311 23.18 -8.49 8.86
C GLN A 311 22.62 -7.69 10.05
N GLY A 312 23.29 -7.76 11.20
CA GLY A 312 22.93 -6.99 12.39
C GLY A 312 21.89 -7.64 13.32
N ALA A 313 21.27 -8.75 12.93
CA ALA A 313 20.28 -9.46 13.75
C ALA A 313 20.58 -10.96 13.86
N SER A 314 20.48 -11.52 15.08
CA SER A 314 20.74 -12.94 15.37
C SER A 314 19.44 -13.76 15.51
N PHE A 315 18.56 -13.65 14.51
CA PHE A 315 17.24 -14.32 14.54
C PHE A 315 17.27 -15.77 14.04
N GLU A 316 18.40 -16.24 13.47
CA GLU A 316 18.58 -17.62 13.01
C GLU A 316 18.44 -18.66 14.15
N GLN A 317 18.56 -18.23 15.41
CA GLN A 317 18.37 -19.08 16.59
C GLN A 317 16.90 -19.25 16.99
N THR A 318 16.04 -18.31 16.62
CA THR A 318 14.64 -18.21 17.10
C THR A 318 13.60 -18.35 15.99
N CYS A 319 13.96 -18.09 14.73
CA CYS A 319 13.07 -18.25 13.59
C CYS A 319 12.76 -19.73 13.30
N HIS A 320 11.70 -19.99 12.53
CA HIS A 320 11.14 -21.31 12.26
C HIS A 320 10.99 -21.54 10.75
N TYR A 321 12.01 -22.14 10.13
CA TYR A 321 12.09 -22.29 8.68
C TYR A 321 11.94 -23.75 8.26
N TYR A 322 11.07 -24.00 7.29
CA TYR A 322 10.63 -25.34 6.96
C TYR A 322 10.59 -25.59 5.46
N GLU A 323 10.94 -26.83 5.09
CA GLU A 323 10.79 -27.32 3.72
C GLU A 323 10.05 -28.67 3.71
N PHE A 324 9.19 -28.90 2.72
CA PHE A 324 8.48 -30.17 2.54
C PHE A 324 8.25 -30.49 1.06
N ALA A 325 8.70 -31.66 0.59
CA ALA A 325 8.38 -32.18 -0.75
C ALA A 325 8.63 -31.17 -1.91
N ASN A 326 9.60 -30.28 -1.75
CA ASN A 326 10.03 -29.38 -2.83
C ASN A 326 10.75 -30.17 -3.93
N ARG A 327 10.67 -29.71 -5.16
CA ARG A 327 11.27 -30.31 -6.35
C ARG A 327 12.14 -29.32 -7.11
N GLY A 328 12.96 -29.83 -8.02
CA GLY A 328 13.85 -29.02 -8.84
C GLY A 328 15.25 -28.83 -8.23
N PRO A 329 16.18 -28.23 -8.99
CA PRO A 329 17.59 -28.11 -8.61
C PRO A 329 17.81 -27.30 -7.31
N GLY A 330 17.00 -26.27 -7.04
CA GLY A 330 17.09 -25.48 -5.81
C GLY A 330 16.57 -26.19 -4.56
N ALA A 331 15.88 -27.33 -4.72
CA ALA A 331 15.32 -28.12 -3.62
C ALA A 331 16.35 -29.06 -2.96
N ILE A 332 17.59 -29.11 -3.46
CA ILE A 332 18.66 -29.90 -2.83
C ILE A 332 19.08 -29.24 -1.52
N ILE A 333 18.92 -29.97 -0.41
CA ILE A 333 19.07 -29.42 0.95
C ILE A 333 20.43 -29.69 1.62
N ASN A 334 21.31 -30.46 1.00
CA ASN A 334 22.52 -30.99 1.66
C ASN A 334 23.44 -29.90 2.24
N ASN A 335 23.34 -28.68 1.70
CA ASN A 335 24.16 -27.54 2.07
C ASN A 335 23.35 -26.41 2.73
N ARG A 336 22.10 -26.66 3.17
CA ARG A 336 21.32 -25.64 3.88
C ARG A 336 22.10 -25.09 5.06
N ASN A 337 21.98 -23.79 5.26
CA ASN A 337 22.74 -23.03 6.25
C ASN A 337 22.49 -23.59 7.66
N LYS A 338 23.52 -24.20 8.25
CA LYS A 338 23.43 -24.91 9.54
C LYS A 338 23.30 -24.00 10.75
N SER A 339 23.50 -22.69 10.59
CA SER A 339 23.30 -21.72 11.67
C SER A 339 21.82 -21.56 12.07
N PHE A 340 20.88 -21.91 11.18
CA PHE A 340 19.45 -21.86 11.45
C PHE A 340 19.01 -23.00 12.35
N ARG A 341 18.91 -22.71 13.65
CA ARG A 341 18.71 -23.72 14.71
C ARG A 341 17.43 -24.53 14.55
N ASN A 342 16.34 -23.88 14.12
CA ASN A 342 15.04 -24.53 13.98
C ASN A 342 14.68 -24.84 12.52
N PHE A 343 15.67 -24.88 11.61
CA PHE A 343 15.44 -25.38 10.26
C PHE A 343 15.10 -26.86 10.31
N ARG A 344 14.01 -27.27 9.64
CA ARG A 344 13.60 -28.67 9.57
C ARG A 344 12.98 -29.03 8.23
N LEU A 345 13.25 -30.26 7.77
CA LEU A 345 12.35 -30.93 6.84
C LEU A 345 11.14 -31.44 7.60
N LEU A 346 9.95 -31.07 7.12
CA LEU A 346 8.71 -31.54 7.72
C LEU A 346 8.38 -32.95 7.21
N ASN A 347 7.63 -33.69 8.00
CA ASN A 347 6.87 -34.85 7.52
C ASN A 347 5.45 -34.41 7.09
N PRO A 348 4.66 -35.28 6.42
CA PRO A 348 3.33 -34.92 5.96
C PRO A 348 2.36 -34.43 7.05
N ILE A 349 2.46 -34.97 8.27
CA ILE A 349 1.59 -34.58 9.40
C ILE A 349 1.92 -33.16 9.85
N GLU A 350 3.20 -32.81 9.87
CA GLU A 350 3.67 -31.48 10.22
C GLU A 350 3.39 -30.46 9.12
N ALA A 351 3.66 -30.82 7.86
CA ALA A 351 3.37 -29.98 6.70
C ALA A 351 1.87 -29.68 6.57
N ALA A 352 0.99 -30.62 6.93
CA ALA A 352 -0.45 -30.41 6.93
C ALA A 352 -0.89 -29.20 7.79
N LYS A 353 -0.12 -28.82 8.82
CA LYS A 353 -0.41 -27.64 9.66
C LYS A 353 -0.27 -26.32 8.88
N TYR A 354 0.51 -26.30 7.81
CA TYR A 354 0.78 -25.14 6.97
C TYR A 354 -0.06 -25.12 5.70
N THR A 355 -0.99 -26.07 5.53
CA THR A 355 -1.92 -26.08 4.40
C THR A 355 -2.97 -24.98 4.52
N VAL A 356 -3.59 -24.61 3.39
CA VAL A 356 -4.65 -23.60 3.30
C VAL A 356 -5.77 -23.82 4.32
N ASP A 357 -6.21 -25.07 4.53
CA ASP A 357 -7.25 -25.40 5.50
C ASP A 357 -6.87 -25.00 6.93
N ARG A 358 -5.66 -25.37 7.36
CA ARG A 358 -5.27 -25.27 8.77
C ARG A 358 -4.56 -23.96 9.10
N PHE A 359 -3.80 -23.40 8.16
CA PHE A 359 -2.97 -22.23 8.42
C PHE A 359 -3.75 -20.92 8.37
N ILE A 360 -4.69 -20.81 7.42
CA ILE A 360 -5.49 -19.59 7.19
C ILE A 360 -7.00 -19.84 7.27
N ASN A 361 -7.41 -20.98 7.82
CA ASN A 361 -8.82 -21.36 7.92
C ASN A 361 -9.54 -21.28 6.56
N GLY A 362 -8.84 -21.64 5.48
CA GLY A 362 -9.28 -21.33 4.11
C GLY A 362 -10.63 -21.94 3.75
N ASN A 363 -10.99 -23.08 4.35
CA ASN A 363 -12.29 -23.73 4.14
C ASN A 363 -13.49 -22.86 4.58
N ASP A 364 -13.28 -21.93 5.51
CA ASP A 364 -14.34 -21.09 6.07
C ASP A 364 -14.76 -19.96 5.12
N TRP A 365 -13.83 -19.48 4.27
CA TRP A 365 -14.05 -18.26 3.50
C TRP A 365 -13.70 -18.34 2.00
N LEU A 366 -12.76 -19.19 1.58
CA LEU A 366 -12.29 -19.21 0.18
C LEU A 366 -13.41 -19.54 -0.80
N ARG A 367 -14.37 -20.38 -0.40
CA ARG A 367 -15.54 -20.74 -1.22
C ARG A 367 -16.37 -19.55 -1.70
N TYR A 368 -16.34 -18.43 -0.97
CA TYR A 368 -17.09 -17.23 -1.32
C TYR A 368 -16.34 -16.31 -2.30
N THR A 369 -15.05 -16.55 -2.51
CA THR A 369 -14.22 -15.73 -3.41
C THR A 369 -14.39 -16.10 -4.88
N GLY A 370 -14.88 -17.31 -5.17
CA GLY A 370 -14.93 -17.87 -6.53
C GLY A 370 -13.56 -18.27 -7.09
N ALA A 371 -12.46 -18.05 -6.36
CA ALA A 371 -11.14 -18.49 -6.77
C ALA A 371 -11.03 -20.01 -6.69
N PRO A 372 -10.34 -20.68 -7.63
CA PRO A 372 -9.99 -22.08 -7.47
C PRO A 372 -9.00 -22.24 -6.32
N TYR A 373 -9.25 -23.19 -5.42
CA TYR A 373 -8.37 -23.46 -4.27
C TYR A 373 -8.23 -24.94 -3.98
N TYR A 374 -7.14 -25.28 -3.30
CA TYR A 374 -6.89 -26.61 -2.74
C TYR A 374 -6.60 -26.46 -1.25
N LEU A 375 -7.25 -27.29 -0.42
CA LEU A 375 -7.24 -27.11 1.03
C LEU A 375 -6.07 -27.80 1.72
N GLY A 376 -5.63 -28.95 1.21
CA GLY A 376 -4.63 -29.81 1.84
C GLY A 376 -3.33 -29.95 1.05
N LEU A 377 -2.56 -31.00 1.35
CA LEU A 377 -1.37 -31.40 0.59
C LEU A 377 -1.77 -32.15 -0.70
N GLY A 378 -0.86 -32.17 -1.67
CA GLY A 378 -0.98 -32.96 -2.90
C GLY A 378 -1.87 -32.33 -3.97
N GLY A 379 -2.27 -31.06 -3.80
CA GLY A 379 -2.97 -30.30 -4.83
C GLY A 379 -2.06 -30.14 -6.05
N ARG A 380 -2.56 -30.51 -7.24
CA ARG A 380 -1.85 -30.37 -8.51
C ARG A 380 -2.53 -29.35 -9.39
#